data_AF-A0A011P0W4-F1
#
_entry.id   AF-A0A011P0W4-F1
#
_cell.length_a   1.000
_cell.length_b   1.000
_cell.length_c   1.000
_cell.angle_alpha   90.00
_cell.angle_beta   90.00
_cell.angle_gamma   90.00
#
_symmetry.space_group_name_H-M   'P 1'
#
loop_
_entity.id
_entity.type
_entity.pdbx_description
1 polymer ?
#
loop_
_entity_poly.entity_id
_entity_poly.type
_entity_poly.pdbx_seq_one_letter_code
_entity_poly.pdbx_strand_id
1 'polypeptide(L)'
;MKSTLVEFARFENLEEGFLRAGDRYLQMVANLCVRTRHAPIGQRDFYALMRKLRYGTASEQERQEALTKLPELITKFFLGLESEEENQKPSLLSILAEGSTDLQQLDLVANAAELSALPFEAALAKDGTPLFLSGGGVVLTRRVRGRFTEQRPSWPTRPRVLFAWSAAGGKVPQDEHRKALLAALEPWLPAANRASVFVELGNARLRDLEAVIQDASEAGKGFSHVHLLAHGHPVREANDDRFGVAFTHPVEGMDIVAPEQLAKALAGIRASAVVVTLAACDAGNQTDTITPEKSVAHELHVSGLPVVVASQLPLTISGSNILVRRFYHDLLEGCDVRSALHRARVELYERREEAGHDWLSVVGYVELREGYADFLQEIRLKSQLASLENLRDRAEMAAKEGADSEVLAAIRTALKRRIERLENLLSETRGGAALDENRGLLGSAEKRLAELCFHHFKDEAGQRESQEALQRARDSYRLAFEANPSHHWSGVQYLALHAALTGEVNPEHWKTAYRAAEVDRQRPNEFWAQGSLAELALLDRILGQGTDLSATGYLVEMKDRVAALKEAPSHNPFGSTALQLQRYLDWWRQDLGFFPGTPDLASAAGDLGKLIQPMD
;
A
#
# COMPACT_ATOMS: atom_id res chain seq x y z
N MET A 1 -15.25 7.72 0.66
CA MET A 1 -15.25 8.09 -0.77
C MET A 1 -16.53 7.57 -1.41
N LYS A 2 -17.38 8.46 -1.94
CA LYS A 2 -18.58 8.10 -2.72
C LYS A 2 -18.14 7.60 -4.09
N SER A 3 -18.72 6.50 -4.57
CA SER A 3 -18.45 5.95 -5.90
C SER A 3 -19.72 5.96 -6.74
N THR A 4 -19.62 6.53 -7.94
CA THR A 4 -20.74 6.65 -8.88
C THR A 4 -20.44 5.86 -10.14
N LEU A 5 -21.20 4.78 -10.35
CA LEU A 5 -21.12 3.96 -11.55
C LEU A 5 -21.66 4.75 -12.76
N VAL A 6 -20.86 4.84 -13.82
CA VAL A 6 -21.22 5.41 -15.12
C VAL A 6 -21.01 4.36 -16.18
N GLU A 7 -22.08 3.95 -16.86
CA GLU A 7 -22.02 2.88 -17.86
C GLU A 7 -22.48 3.37 -19.22
N PHE A 8 -21.76 2.93 -20.25
CA PHE A 8 -22.15 3.09 -21.64
C PHE A 8 -22.48 1.74 -22.27
N ALA A 9 -23.65 1.67 -22.89
CA ALA A 9 -24.08 0.52 -23.69
C ALA A 9 -24.46 0.97 -25.10
N ARG A 10 -24.22 0.10 -26.08
CA ARG A 10 -24.62 0.29 -27.49
C ARG A 10 -25.77 -0.66 -27.82
N PHE A 11 -26.63 -0.25 -28.75
CA PHE A 11 -27.80 -1.04 -29.20
C PHE A 11 -27.48 -2.07 -30.30
N GLU A 12 -26.31 -2.00 -30.93
CA GLU A 12 -25.97 -2.69 -32.19
C GLU A 12 -24.80 -3.68 -32.01
N ASN A 13 -24.36 -4.33 -33.10
CA ASN A 13 -23.28 -5.34 -33.08
C ASN A 13 -22.01 -4.81 -32.37
N LEU A 14 -21.52 -5.60 -31.42
CA LEU A 14 -20.33 -5.33 -30.60
C LEU A 14 -19.03 -5.91 -31.21
N GLU A 15 -19.13 -6.68 -32.31
CA GLU A 15 -17.99 -7.39 -32.90
C GLU A 15 -16.96 -6.46 -33.59
N GLU A 16 -17.35 -5.25 -34.01
CA GLU A 16 -16.46 -4.25 -34.63
C GLU A 16 -16.64 -2.87 -33.99
N GLY A 17 -15.53 -2.23 -33.61
CA GLY A 17 -15.51 -1.01 -32.79
C GLY A 17 -15.09 0.24 -33.56
N PHE A 18 -15.93 0.73 -34.47
CA PHE A 18 -15.69 2.00 -35.16
C PHE A 18 -16.46 3.15 -34.52
N LEU A 19 -15.77 4.19 -34.07
CA LEU A 19 -16.39 5.42 -33.59
C LEU A 19 -16.97 6.21 -34.78
N ARG A 20 -18.29 6.33 -34.90
CA ARG A 20 -18.93 7.18 -35.92
C ARG A 20 -19.62 8.36 -35.25
N ALA A 21 -19.42 9.55 -35.81
CA ALA A 21 -20.05 10.77 -35.29
C ALA A 21 -21.58 10.62 -35.35
N GLY A 22 -22.25 10.91 -34.24
CA GLY A 22 -23.71 10.80 -34.13
C GLY A 22 -24.24 9.41 -33.72
N ASP A 23 -23.39 8.39 -33.60
CA ASP A 23 -23.83 7.07 -33.11
C ASP A 23 -24.41 7.19 -31.70
N ARG A 24 -25.48 6.43 -31.44
CA ARG A 24 -26.26 6.51 -30.20
C ARG A 24 -25.80 5.49 -29.18
N TYR A 25 -25.57 5.96 -27.97
CA TYR A 25 -25.21 5.16 -26.81
C TYR A 25 -26.18 5.41 -25.66
N LEU A 26 -26.51 4.37 -24.92
CA LEU A 26 -27.21 4.50 -23.64
C LEU A 26 -26.20 4.80 -22.54
N GLN A 27 -26.39 5.91 -21.85
CA GLN A 27 -25.67 6.25 -20.64
C GLN A 27 -26.54 5.97 -19.41
N MET A 28 -26.03 5.16 -18.51
CA MET A 28 -26.60 4.87 -17.20
C MET A 28 -25.68 5.48 -16.14
N VAL A 29 -26.24 6.24 -15.19
CA VAL A 29 -25.47 6.90 -14.12
C VAL A 29 -26.17 6.63 -12.81
N ALA A 30 -25.58 5.79 -11.95
CA ALA A 30 -26.15 5.37 -10.67
C ALA A 30 -27.67 5.06 -10.79
N ASN A 31 -28.51 5.81 -10.09
CA ASN A 31 -29.97 5.67 -10.08
C ASN A 31 -30.70 6.74 -10.94
N LEU A 32 -29.97 7.48 -11.78
CA LEU A 32 -30.57 8.46 -12.70
C LEU A 32 -31.29 7.74 -13.85
N CYS A 33 -32.27 8.43 -14.45
CA CYS A 33 -32.91 7.96 -15.67
C CYS A 33 -31.88 7.75 -16.78
N VAL A 34 -31.98 6.64 -17.50
CA VAL A 34 -31.14 6.32 -18.66
C VAL A 34 -31.25 7.43 -19.71
N ARG A 35 -30.11 7.85 -20.26
CA ARG A 35 -30.03 8.91 -21.28
C ARG A 35 -29.41 8.37 -22.57
N THR A 36 -29.74 8.99 -23.70
CA THR A 36 -29.03 8.73 -24.96
C THR A 36 -27.93 9.77 -25.13
N ARG A 37 -26.74 9.34 -25.53
CA ARG A 37 -25.59 10.17 -25.89
C ARG A 37 -25.21 9.90 -27.34
N HIS A 38 -24.76 10.94 -28.03
CA HIS A 38 -24.32 10.86 -29.41
C HIS A 38 -22.80 10.97 -29.47
N ALA A 39 -22.14 10.06 -30.18
CA ALA A 39 -20.68 10.13 -30.33
C ALA A 39 -20.26 11.51 -30.87
N PRO A 40 -19.33 12.21 -30.18
CA PRO A 40 -19.05 13.61 -30.45
C PRO A 40 -18.13 13.81 -31.66
N ILE A 41 -17.51 12.74 -32.16
CA ILE A 41 -16.48 12.75 -33.19
C ILE A 41 -16.46 11.40 -33.92
N GLY A 42 -15.99 11.37 -35.17
CA GLY A 42 -15.74 10.14 -35.92
C GLY A 42 -14.29 9.66 -35.80
N GLN A 43 -14.06 8.38 -36.07
CA GLN A 43 -12.78 7.67 -35.89
C GLN A 43 -11.59 8.41 -36.49
N ARG A 44 -11.70 8.87 -37.74
CA ARG A 44 -10.60 9.54 -38.46
C ARG A 44 -10.16 10.82 -37.76
N ASP A 45 -11.13 11.64 -37.36
CA ASP A 45 -10.84 12.92 -36.71
C ASP A 45 -10.36 12.71 -35.27
N PHE A 46 -10.88 11.69 -34.59
CA PHE A 46 -10.39 11.27 -33.28
C PHE A 46 -8.93 10.82 -33.34
N TYR A 47 -8.56 9.96 -34.29
CA TYR A 47 -7.16 9.57 -34.51
C TYR A 47 -6.27 10.75 -34.85
N ALA A 48 -6.75 11.72 -35.64
CA ALA A 48 -5.98 12.92 -35.94
C ALA A 48 -5.67 13.72 -34.66
N LEU A 49 -6.63 13.85 -33.75
CA LEU A 49 -6.40 14.49 -32.44
C LEU A 49 -5.43 13.69 -31.57
N MET A 50 -5.63 12.38 -31.43
CA MET A 50 -4.74 11.52 -30.63
C MET A 50 -3.30 11.51 -31.17
N ARG A 51 -3.12 11.54 -32.50
CA ARG A 51 -1.80 11.65 -33.14
C ARG A 51 -1.11 12.98 -32.84
N LYS A 52 -1.86 14.09 -32.71
CA LYS A 52 -1.30 15.40 -32.32
C LYS A 52 -0.80 15.42 -30.87
N LEU A 53 -1.31 14.53 -30.03
CA LEU A 53 -0.88 14.38 -28.63
C LEU A 53 0.40 13.53 -28.49
N ARG A 54 0.77 12.71 -29.48
CA ARG A 54 2.03 11.96 -29.40
C ARG A 54 3.24 12.92 -29.36
N TYR A 55 4.15 12.67 -28.43
CA TYR A 55 5.36 13.48 -28.29
C TYR A 55 6.24 13.35 -29.54
N GLY A 56 6.76 14.48 -30.03
CA GLY A 56 7.65 14.55 -31.19
C GLY A 56 6.99 14.43 -32.57
N THR A 57 5.68 14.19 -32.67
CA THR A 57 4.98 13.99 -33.96
C THR A 57 4.22 15.21 -34.47
N ALA A 58 3.93 16.18 -33.61
CA ALA A 58 3.18 17.39 -33.94
C ALA A 58 3.82 18.62 -33.31
N SER A 59 3.63 19.77 -33.96
CA SER A 59 4.02 21.08 -33.45
C SER A 59 3.32 21.41 -32.14
N GLU A 60 3.88 22.33 -31.37
CA GLU A 60 3.28 22.77 -30.10
C GLU A 60 1.89 23.38 -30.29
N GLN A 61 1.68 24.13 -31.39
CA GLN A 61 0.38 24.69 -31.74
C GLN A 61 -0.67 23.60 -32.03
N GLU A 62 -0.32 22.59 -32.82
CA GLU A 62 -1.23 21.46 -33.12
C GLU A 62 -1.55 20.64 -31.86
N ARG A 63 -0.56 20.46 -30.97
CA ARG A 63 -0.78 19.79 -29.69
C ARG A 63 -1.73 20.58 -28.81
N GLN A 64 -1.54 21.90 -28.73
CA GLN A 64 -2.43 22.77 -27.96
C GLN A 64 -3.85 22.77 -28.52
N GLU A 65 -4.02 22.76 -29.84
CA GLU A 65 -5.33 22.61 -30.48
C GLU A 65 -6.01 21.30 -30.06
N ALA A 66 -5.28 20.18 -30.04
CA ALA A 66 -5.80 18.90 -29.59
C ALA A 66 -6.14 18.90 -28.09
N LEU A 67 -5.30 19.51 -27.26
CA LEU A 67 -5.52 19.66 -25.81
C LEU A 67 -6.69 20.60 -25.48
N THR A 68 -7.12 21.46 -26.40
CA THR A 68 -8.36 22.24 -26.22
C THR A 68 -9.56 21.46 -26.72
N LYS A 69 -9.51 20.95 -27.95
CA LYS A 69 -10.67 20.35 -28.63
C LYS A 69 -11.10 19.02 -28.02
N LEU A 70 -10.14 18.17 -27.64
CA LEU A 70 -10.44 16.83 -27.14
C LEU A 70 -11.16 16.88 -25.78
N PRO A 71 -10.67 17.59 -24.75
CA PRO A 71 -11.42 17.78 -23.50
C PRO A 71 -12.83 18.33 -23.69
N GLU A 72 -13.05 19.30 -24.58
CA GLU A 72 -14.38 19.84 -24.85
C GLU A 72 -15.35 18.78 -25.40
N LEU A 73 -14.89 17.97 -26.37
CA LEU A 73 -15.69 16.89 -26.96
C LEU A 73 -16.01 15.81 -25.92
N ILE A 74 -15.01 15.38 -25.16
CA ILE A 74 -15.18 14.40 -24.08
C ILE A 74 -16.15 14.92 -23.03
N THR A 75 -16.02 16.18 -22.61
CA THR A 75 -16.87 16.79 -21.59
C THR A 75 -18.33 16.83 -22.04
N LYS A 76 -18.59 17.26 -23.29
CA LYS A 76 -19.94 17.28 -23.86
C LYS A 76 -20.58 15.90 -23.87
N PHE A 77 -19.86 14.90 -24.41
CA PHE A 77 -20.34 13.53 -24.51
C PHE A 77 -20.52 12.86 -23.14
N PHE A 78 -19.54 13.00 -22.24
CA PHE A 78 -19.50 12.29 -20.97
C PHE A 78 -20.42 12.91 -19.92
N LEU A 79 -20.43 14.25 -19.79
CA LEU A 79 -21.21 14.95 -18.77
C LEU A 79 -22.60 15.40 -19.28
N GLY A 80 -22.83 15.39 -20.60
CA GLY A 80 -24.13 15.70 -21.20
C GLY A 80 -24.49 17.18 -21.15
N LEU A 81 -23.56 18.06 -21.54
CA LEU A 81 -23.74 19.53 -21.53
C LEU A 81 -24.42 20.09 -22.79
N GLU A 82 -25.26 19.31 -23.47
CA GLU A 82 -25.72 19.62 -24.85
C GLU A 82 -26.99 20.48 -24.93
N SER A 83 -27.82 20.58 -23.88
CA SER A 83 -29.06 21.40 -23.92
C SER A 83 -29.46 22.04 -22.58
N GLU A 84 -30.10 23.23 -22.65
CA GLU A 84 -30.64 23.94 -21.46
C GLU A 84 -31.79 23.17 -20.79
N GLU A 85 -32.56 22.37 -21.54
CA GLU A 85 -33.63 21.52 -21.01
C GLU A 85 -33.08 20.31 -20.22
N GLU A 86 -31.93 19.75 -20.62
CA GLU A 86 -31.26 18.69 -19.86
C GLU A 86 -30.65 19.16 -18.53
N ASN A 87 -30.35 20.46 -18.42
CA ASN A 87 -29.81 21.08 -17.19
C ASN A 87 -30.82 21.14 -16.04
N GLN A 88 -32.12 20.96 -16.31
CA GLN A 88 -33.17 20.97 -15.28
C GLN A 88 -33.38 19.60 -14.60
N LYS A 89 -32.83 18.51 -15.17
CA LYS A 89 -32.93 17.16 -14.61
C LYS A 89 -31.65 16.79 -13.84
N PRO A 90 -31.74 16.00 -12.75
CA PRO A 90 -30.57 15.47 -12.06
C PRO A 90 -29.60 14.81 -13.06
N SER A 91 -28.34 15.19 -13.00
CA SER A 91 -27.28 14.83 -13.95
C SER A 91 -26.04 14.35 -13.21
N LEU A 92 -25.05 13.84 -13.96
CA LEU A 92 -23.76 13.47 -13.37
C LEU A 92 -23.12 14.66 -12.63
N LEU A 93 -23.27 15.88 -13.17
CA LEU A 93 -22.78 17.09 -12.52
C LEU A 93 -23.51 17.43 -11.21
N SER A 94 -24.80 17.12 -11.08
CA SER A 94 -25.51 17.34 -9.81
C SER A 94 -25.05 16.35 -8.74
N ILE A 95 -24.81 15.08 -9.11
CA ILE A 95 -24.24 14.07 -8.21
C ILE A 95 -22.86 14.51 -7.71
N LEU A 96 -22.02 15.03 -8.61
CA LEU A 96 -20.69 15.54 -8.26
C LEU A 96 -20.77 16.79 -7.37
N ALA A 97 -21.74 17.69 -7.61
CA ALA A 97 -21.93 18.88 -6.79
C ALA A 97 -22.36 18.56 -5.35
N GLU A 98 -23.21 17.52 -5.15
CA GLU A 98 -23.66 17.07 -3.83
C GLU A 98 -22.52 16.60 -2.92
N GLY A 99 -21.45 16.03 -3.48
CA GLY A 99 -20.27 15.55 -2.74
C GLY A 99 -19.07 16.48 -2.79
N SER A 100 -19.27 17.77 -3.11
CA SER A 100 -18.20 18.68 -3.55
C SER A 100 -17.05 18.92 -2.56
N THR A 101 -17.13 18.50 -1.30
CA THR A 101 -16.05 18.68 -0.31
C THR A 101 -15.09 17.49 -0.21
N ASP A 102 -15.53 16.29 -0.60
CA ASP A 102 -14.75 15.06 -0.50
C ASP A 102 -14.31 14.56 -1.89
N LEU A 103 -13.22 13.80 -1.94
CA LEU A 103 -12.82 13.09 -3.16
C LEU A 103 -13.91 12.07 -3.54
N GLN A 104 -14.34 12.11 -4.80
CA GLN A 104 -15.35 11.23 -5.37
C GLN A 104 -14.77 10.36 -6.48
N GLN A 105 -15.28 9.14 -6.62
CA GLN A 105 -14.96 8.23 -7.72
C GLN A 105 -16.06 8.26 -8.79
N LEU A 106 -15.67 8.45 -10.04
CA LEU A 106 -16.45 8.05 -11.21
C LEU A 106 -15.90 6.73 -11.71
N ASP A 107 -16.78 5.75 -11.74
CA ASP A 107 -16.43 4.37 -12.02
C ASP A 107 -17.03 3.97 -13.36
N LEU A 108 -16.20 3.99 -14.39
CA LEU A 108 -16.59 3.91 -15.78
C LEU A 108 -16.59 2.46 -16.29
N VAL A 109 -17.74 2.04 -16.82
CA VAL A 109 -17.88 0.80 -17.60
C VAL A 109 -18.23 1.16 -19.03
N ALA A 110 -17.26 1.03 -19.94
CA ALA A 110 -17.45 1.24 -21.37
C ALA A 110 -17.49 -0.12 -22.08
N ASN A 111 -18.69 -0.67 -22.27
CA ASN A 111 -18.85 -1.97 -22.95
C ASN A 111 -18.55 -1.87 -24.45
N ALA A 112 -18.83 -0.72 -25.06
CA ALA A 112 -18.48 -0.47 -26.45
C ALA A 112 -16.99 -0.15 -26.53
N ALA A 113 -16.25 -1.01 -27.22
CA ALA A 113 -14.80 -0.99 -27.22
C ALA A 113 -14.21 0.29 -27.85
N GLU A 114 -14.90 0.87 -28.84
CA GLU A 114 -14.59 2.17 -29.43
C GLU A 114 -14.68 3.34 -28.42
N LEU A 115 -15.55 3.22 -27.41
CA LEU A 115 -15.64 4.22 -26.35
C LEU A 115 -14.51 4.07 -25.34
N SER A 116 -14.00 2.85 -25.13
CA SER A 116 -12.86 2.60 -24.26
C SER A 116 -11.58 3.29 -24.79
N ALA A 117 -11.50 3.61 -26.08
CA ALA A 117 -10.44 4.42 -26.65
C ALA A 117 -10.47 5.90 -26.18
N LEU A 118 -11.64 6.42 -25.79
CA LEU A 118 -11.80 7.82 -25.43
C LEU A 118 -11.09 8.14 -24.09
N PRO A 119 -10.35 9.26 -24.00
CA PRO A 119 -9.71 9.69 -22.75
C PRO A 119 -10.71 10.43 -21.87
N PHE A 120 -11.64 9.70 -21.23
CA PHE A 120 -12.63 10.28 -20.31
C PHE A 120 -11.99 11.07 -19.15
N GLU A 121 -10.75 10.72 -18.81
CA GLU A 121 -9.89 11.40 -17.83
C GLU A 121 -9.64 12.88 -18.19
N ALA A 122 -9.83 13.26 -19.45
CA ALA A 122 -9.71 14.62 -19.96
C ALA A 122 -10.94 15.52 -19.70
N ALA A 123 -11.99 15.00 -19.09
CA ALA A 123 -13.22 15.77 -18.84
C ALA A 123 -12.96 17.05 -18.01
N LEU A 124 -13.74 18.09 -18.30
CA LEU A 124 -13.67 19.40 -17.67
C LEU A 124 -14.92 19.66 -16.82
N ALA A 125 -14.79 20.50 -15.81
CA ALA A 125 -15.92 21.10 -15.12
C ALA A 125 -16.52 22.27 -15.88
N LYS A 126 -17.62 22.82 -15.37
CA LYS A 126 -18.38 23.91 -16.01
C LYS A 126 -17.54 25.18 -16.20
N ASP A 127 -16.54 25.40 -15.36
CA ASP A 127 -15.61 26.54 -15.43
C ASP A 127 -14.41 26.29 -16.37
N GLY A 128 -14.36 25.13 -17.04
CA GLY A 128 -13.28 24.74 -17.94
C GLY A 128 -12.06 24.15 -17.22
N THR A 129 -12.06 24.04 -15.89
CA THR A 129 -10.98 23.37 -15.16
C THR A 129 -11.06 21.85 -15.36
N PRO A 130 -9.94 21.11 -15.34
CA PRO A 130 -9.99 19.65 -15.34
C PRO A 130 -10.85 19.11 -14.20
N LEU A 131 -11.74 18.16 -14.50
CA LEU A 131 -12.75 17.65 -13.56
C LEU A 131 -12.14 17.09 -12.27
N PHE A 132 -10.93 16.51 -12.36
CA PHE A 132 -10.23 15.97 -11.20
C PHE A 132 -9.77 17.03 -10.19
N LEU A 133 -9.75 18.31 -10.56
CA LEU A 133 -9.42 19.46 -9.70
C LEU A 133 -10.66 20.13 -9.09
N SER A 134 -11.87 19.72 -9.50
CA SER A 134 -13.09 20.38 -9.08
C SER A 134 -13.53 19.92 -7.68
N GLY A 135 -13.91 20.87 -6.80
CA GLY A 135 -14.31 20.57 -5.43
C GLY A 135 -13.22 19.82 -4.65
N GLY A 136 -13.60 18.77 -3.93
CA GLY A 136 -12.70 17.83 -3.23
C GLY A 136 -11.96 16.87 -4.16
N GLY A 137 -12.18 16.97 -5.47
CA GLY A 137 -11.54 16.17 -6.51
C GLY A 137 -12.40 15.03 -7.04
N VAL A 138 -12.12 14.62 -8.28
CA VAL A 138 -12.77 13.48 -8.95
C VAL A 138 -11.73 12.53 -9.50
N VAL A 139 -11.80 11.25 -9.11
CA VAL A 139 -10.99 10.18 -9.69
C VAL A 139 -11.84 9.34 -10.62
N LEU A 140 -11.42 9.26 -11.89
CA LEU A 140 -12.00 8.34 -12.85
C LEU A 140 -11.23 7.03 -12.85
N THR A 141 -11.93 5.93 -12.64
CA THR A 141 -11.42 4.56 -12.81
C THR A 141 -12.24 3.83 -13.86
N ARG A 142 -11.64 2.86 -14.52
CA ARG A 142 -12.30 2.00 -15.51
C ARG A 142 -12.55 0.62 -14.92
N ARG A 143 -13.62 -0.04 -15.33
CA ARG A 143 -13.91 -1.44 -14.98
C ARG A 143 -14.49 -2.18 -16.19
N VAL A 144 -14.15 -3.46 -16.31
CA VAL A 144 -14.77 -4.37 -17.26
C VAL A 144 -15.85 -5.19 -16.56
N ARG A 145 -17.03 -5.35 -17.16
CA ARG A 145 -18.05 -6.26 -16.62
C ARG A 145 -17.58 -7.70 -16.76
N GLY A 146 -17.29 -8.36 -15.63
CA GLY A 146 -16.87 -9.75 -15.62
C GLY A 146 -17.17 -10.45 -14.29
N ARG A 147 -17.16 -11.78 -14.29
CA ARG A 147 -17.11 -12.57 -13.05
C ARG A 147 -15.66 -12.61 -12.57
N PHE A 148 -15.25 -11.57 -11.85
CA PHE A 148 -14.02 -11.65 -11.08
C PHE A 148 -14.19 -12.70 -10.00
N THR A 149 -13.26 -13.66 -9.92
CA THR A 149 -13.30 -14.74 -8.94
C THR A 149 -13.44 -14.18 -7.52
N GLU A 150 -14.20 -14.87 -6.66
CA GLU A 150 -14.36 -14.49 -5.25
C GLU A 150 -13.01 -14.48 -4.49
N GLN A 151 -11.99 -15.16 -5.03
CA GLN A 151 -10.61 -15.13 -4.56
C GLN A 151 -9.90 -13.85 -5.02
N ARG A 152 -10.30 -12.70 -4.47
CA ARG A 152 -9.55 -11.45 -4.64
C ARG A 152 -8.38 -11.43 -3.67
N PRO A 153 -7.19 -10.98 -4.11
CA PRO A 153 -6.04 -10.88 -3.21
C PRO A 153 -6.34 -9.91 -2.07
N SER A 154 -5.97 -10.31 -0.86
CA SER A 154 -5.98 -9.41 0.29
C SER A 154 -4.87 -8.38 0.14
N TRP A 155 -5.15 -7.12 0.49
CA TRP A 155 -4.12 -6.10 0.58
C TRP A 155 -3.03 -6.52 1.56
N PRO A 156 -1.74 -6.45 1.17
CA PRO A 156 -0.68 -7.01 1.97
C PRO A 156 -0.38 -6.16 3.21
N THR A 157 -0.14 -6.80 4.35
CA THR A 157 0.45 -6.14 5.53
C THR A 157 1.94 -5.86 5.32
N ARG A 158 2.63 -6.72 4.56
CA ARG A 158 4.02 -6.53 4.14
C ARG A 158 4.10 -6.54 2.61
N PRO A 159 4.38 -5.40 1.96
CA PRO A 159 4.45 -5.35 0.50
C PRO A 159 5.61 -6.22 -0.02
N ARG A 160 5.42 -6.83 -1.18
CA ARG A 160 6.46 -7.54 -1.94
C ARG A 160 6.33 -7.13 -3.41
N VAL A 161 7.34 -6.44 -3.91
CA VAL A 161 7.32 -5.78 -5.21
C VAL A 161 8.27 -6.47 -6.18
N LEU A 162 7.75 -6.84 -7.35
CA LEU A 162 8.55 -7.21 -8.51
C LEU A 162 8.71 -5.97 -9.40
N PHE A 163 9.94 -5.51 -9.56
CA PHE A 163 10.30 -4.48 -10.54
C PHE A 163 10.98 -5.14 -11.74
N ALA A 164 10.30 -5.22 -12.87
CA ALA A 164 10.89 -5.72 -14.11
C ALA A 164 11.02 -4.60 -15.12
N TRP A 165 12.16 -4.51 -15.80
CA TRP A 165 12.40 -3.48 -16.80
C TRP A 165 13.15 -3.99 -18.02
N SER A 166 12.93 -3.37 -19.18
CA SER A 166 13.59 -3.71 -20.43
C SER A 166 13.97 -2.44 -21.21
N ALA A 167 15.24 -2.35 -21.59
CA ALA A 167 15.75 -1.29 -22.46
C ALA A 167 15.79 -1.69 -23.95
N ALA A 168 15.17 -2.83 -24.32
CA ALA A 168 15.21 -3.37 -25.68
C ALA A 168 14.61 -2.42 -26.73
N GLY A 169 13.54 -1.68 -26.37
CA GLY A 169 12.94 -0.64 -27.22
C GLY A 169 13.63 0.72 -27.13
N GLY A 170 14.74 0.84 -26.39
CA GLY A 170 15.44 2.10 -26.12
C GLY A 170 15.65 2.34 -24.63
N LYS A 171 16.43 3.38 -24.29
CA LYS A 171 16.72 3.75 -22.90
C LYS A 171 15.43 4.03 -22.13
N VAL A 172 15.35 3.52 -20.90
CA VAL A 172 14.27 3.77 -19.93
C VAL A 172 14.85 4.40 -18.65
N PRO A 173 14.05 5.04 -17.78
CA PRO A 173 14.52 5.60 -16.50
C PRO A 173 14.52 4.56 -15.37
N GLN A 174 15.23 3.43 -15.54
CA GLN A 174 15.18 2.34 -14.56
C GLN A 174 15.75 2.73 -13.20
N ASP A 175 16.77 3.59 -13.16
CA ASP A 175 17.45 3.97 -11.92
C ASP A 175 16.56 4.90 -11.08
N GLU A 176 15.86 5.83 -11.72
CA GLU A 176 14.89 6.73 -11.10
C GLU A 176 13.68 5.96 -10.56
N HIS A 177 13.15 5.02 -11.35
CA HIS A 177 12.04 4.16 -10.92
C HIS A 177 12.45 3.25 -9.75
N ARG A 178 13.63 2.62 -9.82
CA ARG A 178 14.18 1.82 -8.72
C ARG A 178 14.31 2.65 -7.45
N LYS A 179 14.87 3.86 -7.56
CA LYS A 179 15.02 4.77 -6.42
C LYS A 179 13.66 5.15 -5.82
N ALA A 180 12.66 5.46 -6.65
CA ALA A 180 11.32 5.80 -6.20
C ALA A 180 10.64 4.63 -5.47
N LEU A 181 10.71 3.41 -6.03
CA LEU A 181 10.16 2.21 -5.43
C LEU A 181 10.84 1.87 -4.10
N LEU A 182 12.17 1.89 -4.05
CA LEU A 182 12.93 1.63 -2.83
C LEU A 182 12.67 2.69 -1.75
N ALA A 183 12.54 3.96 -2.12
CA ALA A 183 12.19 5.02 -1.18
C ALA A 183 10.80 4.82 -0.57
N ALA A 184 9.83 4.36 -1.36
CA ALA A 184 8.49 4.05 -0.88
C ALA A 184 8.46 2.76 -0.03
N LEU A 185 9.31 1.77 -0.34
CA LEU A 185 9.42 0.50 0.39
C LEU A 185 10.34 0.55 1.61
N GLU A 186 11.15 1.58 1.76
CA GLU A 186 12.12 1.78 2.85
C GLU A 186 11.65 1.30 4.24
N PRO A 187 10.39 1.58 4.66
CA PRO A 187 9.91 1.17 5.97
C PRO A 187 9.78 -0.34 6.15
N TRP A 188 9.62 -1.09 5.06
CA TRP A 188 9.44 -2.54 5.08
C TRP A 188 10.68 -3.31 4.63
N LEU A 189 11.70 -2.65 4.07
CA LEU A 189 12.93 -3.29 3.58
C LEU A 189 13.78 -3.82 4.75
N PRO A 190 13.93 -5.16 4.90
CA PRO A 190 14.80 -5.72 5.92
C PRO A 190 16.26 -5.45 5.62
N ALA A 191 17.06 -5.16 6.65
CA ALA A 191 18.49 -4.97 6.49
C ALA A 191 19.19 -6.24 5.97
N ALA A 192 18.83 -7.41 6.53
CA ALA A 192 19.47 -8.68 6.20
C ALA A 192 19.04 -9.26 4.84
N ASN A 193 17.80 -9.02 4.39
CA ASN A 193 17.27 -9.66 3.19
C ASN A 193 16.27 -8.77 2.44
N ARG A 194 16.79 -7.83 1.64
CA ARG A 194 15.98 -6.95 0.78
C ARG A 194 15.15 -7.73 -0.25
N ALA A 195 15.65 -8.87 -0.74
CA ALA A 195 14.98 -9.71 -1.74
C ALA A 195 13.67 -10.33 -1.25
N SER A 196 13.44 -10.34 0.07
CA SER A 196 12.15 -10.72 0.65
C SER A 196 11.01 -9.74 0.30
N VAL A 197 11.33 -8.47 0.03
CA VAL A 197 10.38 -7.37 -0.20
C VAL A 197 10.52 -6.77 -1.60
N PHE A 198 11.72 -6.71 -2.17
CA PHE A 198 11.97 -6.10 -3.47
C PHE A 198 12.81 -7.01 -4.35
N VAL A 199 12.27 -7.39 -5.51
CA VAL A 199 12.97 -8.18 -6.52
C VAL A 199 13.06 -7.37 -7.80
N GLU A 200 14.27 -7.24 -8.34
CA GLU A 200 14.51 -6.54 -9.61
C GLU A 200 14.88 -7.55 -10.71
N LEU A 201 14.21 -7.44 -11.85
CA LEU A 201 14.49 -8.19 -13.08
C LEU A 201 14.88 -7.20 -14.19
N GLY A 202 16.19 -7.00 -14.36
CA GLY A 202 16.73 -6.10 -15.38
C GLY A 202 16.84 -6.75 -16.75
N ASN A 203 16.61 -5.95 -17.81
CA ASN A 203 16.50 -6.43 -19.20
C ASN A 203 15.63 -7.68 -19.33
N ALA A 204 14.43 -7.58 -18.77
CA ALA A 204 13.50 -8.67 -18.63
C ALA A 204 13.21 -9.38 -19.97
N ARG A 205 13.27 -10.71 -19.93
CA ARG A 205 12.77 -11.61 -20.96
C ARG A 205 11.45 -12.21 -20.46
N LEU A 206 10.57 -12.60 -21.38
CA LEU A 206 9.27 -13.18 -21.00
C LEU A 206 9.45 -14.43 -20.14
N ARG A 207 10.37 -15.32 -20.51
CA ARG A 207 10.68 -16.55 -19.77
C ARG A 207 11.22 -16.28 -18.36
N ASP A 208 12.03 -15.24 -18.19
CA ASP A 208 12.60 -14.90 -16.88
C ASP A 208 11.50 -14.34 -15.95
N LEU A 209 10.56 -13.56 -16.51
CA LEU A 209 9.39 -13.09 -15.79
C LEU A 209 8.50 -14.27 -15.34
N GLU A 210 8.22 -15.21 -16.25
CA GLU A 210 7.45 -16.42 -15.96
C GLU A 210 8.11 -17.25 -14.85
N ALA A 211 9.43 -17.48 -14.93
CA ALA A 211 10.17 -18.25 -13.94
C ALA A 211 10.13 -17.58 -12.55
N VAL A 212 10.42 -16.29 -12.47
CA VAL A 212 10.42 -15.55 -11.18
C VAL A 212 9.04 -15.55 -10.53
N ILE A 213 7.97 -15.48 -11.33
CA ILE A 213 6.59 -15.55 -10.83
C ILE A 213 6.23 -16.95 -10.37
N GLN A 214 6.61 -17.97 -11.13
CA GLN A 214 6.36 -19.37 -10.77
C GLN A 214 7.08 -19.74 -9.47
N ASP A 215 8.37 -19.44 -9.37
CA ASP A 215 9.18 -19.71 -8.17
C ASP A 215 8.60 -19.02 -6.93
N ALA A 216 8.16 -17.76 -7.08
CA ALA A 216 7.54 -17.01 -6.00
C ALA A 216 6.18 -17.62 -5.57
N SER A 217 5.38 -18.09 -6.53
CA SER A 217 4.08 -18.71 -6.27
C SER A 217 4.25 -20.05 -5.55
N GLU A 218 5.13 -20.91 -6.05
CA GLU A 218 5.43 -22.23 -5.47
C GLU A 218 6.00 -22.12 -4.05
N ALA A 219 6.80 -21.09 -3.78
CA ALA A 219 7.34 -20.82 -2.45
C ALA A 219 6.32 -20.20 -1.47
N GLY A 220 5.06 -19.99 -1.88
CA GLY A 220 4.05 -19.29 -1.06
C GLY A 220 4.41 -17.82 -0.80
N LYS A 221 5.27 -17.23 -1.64
CA LYS A 221 5.81 -15.87 -1.50
C LYS A 221 5.41 -15.01 -2.70
N GLY A 222 4.17 -15.14 -3.19
CA GLY A 222 3.69 -14.37 -4.33
C GLY A 222 3.92 -12.85 -4.21
N PHE A 223 4.13 -12.18 -5.34
CA PHE A 223 4.28 -10.72 -5.35
C PHE A 223 2.93 -10.05 -5.11
N SER A 224 2.92 -8.97 -4.32
CA SER A 224 1.73 -8.16 -4.12
C SER A 224 1.64 -6.98 -5.06
N HIS A 225 2.78 -6.50 -5.58
CA HIS A 225 2.83 -5.45 -6.58
C HIS A 225 3.79 -5.84 -7.70
N VAL A 226 3.44 -5.48 -8.93
CA VAL A 226 4.34 -5.62 -10.09
C VAL A 226 4.46 -4.27 -10.78
N HIS A 227 5.70 -3.79 -10.96
CA HIS A 227 6.01 -2.61 -11.75
C HIS A 227 6.78 -3.04 -13.00
N LEU A 228 6.19 -2.83 -14.17
CA LEU A 228 6.80 -3.11 -15.46
C LEU A 228 7.22 -1.80 -16.14
N LEU A 229 8.50 -1.66 -16.47
CA LEU A 229 9.05 -0.49 -17.16
C LEU A 229 9.68 -0.90 -18.49
N ALA A 230 9.07 -0.53 -19.61
CA ALA A 230 9.57 -0.85 -20.94
C ALA A 230 8.95 0.10 -21.98
N HIS A 231 9.42 0.02 -23.21
CA HIS A 231 8.71 0.68 -24.32
C HIS A 231 7.49 -0.15 -24.72
N GLY A 232 6.39 0.54 -25.06
CA GLY A 232 5.31 -0.09 -25.80
C GLY A 232 5.64 -0.13 -27.29
N HIS A 233 5.25 -1.19 -27.97
CA HIS A 233 5.55 -1.37 -29.39
C HIS A 233 4.37 -2.03 -30.11
N PRO A 234 4.01 -1.61 -31.33
CA PRO A 234 2.99 -2.30 -32.13
C PRO A 234 3.32 -3.78 -32.30
N VAL A 235 2.32 -4.65 -32.13
CA VAL A 235 2.38 -6.07 -32.47
C VAL A 235 2.41 -6.17 -33.99
N ARG A 236 3.37 -6.89 -34.57
CA ARG A 236 3.54 -6.98 -36.02
C ARG A 236 2.92 -8.27 -36.57
N GLU A 237 1.61 -8.41 -36.42
CA GLU A 237 0.83 -9.49 -37.04
C GLU A 237 -0.14 -8.93 -38.08
N ALA A 238 -0.55 -9.74 -39.06
CA ALA A 238 -1.48 -9.29 -40.10
C ALA A 238 -2.85 -9.00 -39.46
N ASN A 239 -3.29 -7.73 -39.53
CA ASN A 239 -4.54 -7.21 -38.95
C ASN A 239 -4.54 -7.07 -37.41
N ASP A 240 -3.38 -6.92 -36.77
CA ASP A 240 -3.28 -6.58 -35.35
C ASP A 240 -2.54 -5.25 -35.17
N ASP A 241 -3.29 -4.17 -34.92
CA ASP A 241 -2.74 -2.84 -34.67
C ASP A 241 -2.58 -2.55 -33.16
N ARG A 242 -2.65 -3.59 -32.31
CA ARG A 242 -2.49 -3.43 -30.85
C ARG A 242 -1.03 -3.17 -30.47
N PHE A 243 -0.86 -2.77 -29.22
CA PHE A 243 0.44 -2.56 -28.60
C PHE A 243 0.77 -3.71 -27.65
N GLY A 244 2.00 -4.20 -27.74
CA GLY A 244 2.64 -5.07 -26.76
C GLY A 244 3.74 -4.34 -25.99
N VAL A 245 4.47 -5.09 -25.17
CA VAL A 245 5.58 -4.59 -24.35
C VAL A 245 6.91 -5.10 -24.89
N ALA A 246 7.87 -4.20 -25.13
CA ALA A 246 9.16 -4.54 -25.71
C ALA A 246 10.11 -5.14 -24.66
N PHE A 247 10.22 -6.47 -24.65
CA PHE A 247 11.13 -7.23 -23.81
C PHE A 247 12.43 -7.57 -24.54
N THR A 248 13.43 -8.02 -23.79
CA THR A 248 14.73 -8.39 -24.36
C THR A 248 14.65 -9.76 -25.04
N HIS A 249 15.17 -9.86 -26.27
CA HIS A 249 15.35 -11.13 -26.97
C HIS A 249 16.84 -11.46 -27.12
N PRO A 250 17.32 -12.69 -26.84
CA PRO A 250 18.75 -13.02 -26.87
C PRO A 250 19.37 -12.94 -28.27
N VAL A 251 18.58 -13.09 -29.34
CA VAL A 251 19.07 -13.08 -30.73
C VAL A 251 18.64 -11.79 -31.45
N GLU A 252 17.33 -11.60 -31.60
CA GLU A 252 16.72 -10.41 -32.24
C GLU A 252 16.89 -9.09 -31.46
N GLY A 253 17.40 -9.12 -30.23
CA GLY A 253 17.55 -7.94 -29.37
C GLY A 253 16.26 -7.46 -28.71
N MET A 254 15.12 -7.60 -29.39
CA MET A 254 13.81 -7.17 -28.91
C MET A 254 12.73 -8.21 -29.21
N ASP A 255 11.90 -8.52 -28.21
CA ASP A 255 10.71 -9.39 -28.30
C ASP A 255 9.47 -8.53 -27.97
N ILE A 256 8.42 -8.60 -28.79
CA ILE A 256 7.18 -7.85 -28.54
C ILE A 256 6.20 -8.78 -27.84
N VAL A 257 6.08 -8.62 -26.52
CA VAL A 257 5.16 -9.44 -25.71
C VAL A 257 3.74 -8.91 -25.87
N ALA A 258 2.87 -9.73 -26.48
CA ALA A 258 1.46 -9.43 -26.68
C ALA A 258 0.68 -9.44 -25.34
N PRO A 259 -0.48 -8.74 -25.26
CA PRO A 259 -1.32 -8.70 -24.06
C PRO A 259 -1.60 -10.08 -23.43
N GLU A 260 -1.97 -11.07 -24.23
CA GLU A 260 -2.34 -12.42 -23.77
C GLU A 260 -1.13 -13.19 -23.21
N GLN A 261 0.05 -12.99 -23.82
CA GLN A 261 1.29 -13.59 -23.33
C GLN A 261 1.68 -13.03 -21.97
N LEU A 262 1.55 -11.71 -21.78
CA LEU A 262 1.82 -11.08 -20.50
C LEU A 262 0.80 -11.50 -19.44
N ALA A 263 -0.49 -11.57 -19.78
CA ALA A 263 -1.54 -12.04 -18.88
C ALA A 263 -1.32 -13.48 -18.42
N LYS A 264 -0.80 -14.35 -19.31
CA LYS A 264 -0.38 -15.70 -18.97
C LYS A 264 0.83 -15.71 -18.04
N ALA A 265 1.85 -14.89 -18.33
CA ALA A 265 3.05 -14.80 -17.49
C ALA A 265 2.74 -14.34 -16.05
N LEU A 266 1.74 -13.47 -15.87
CA LEU A 266 1.30 -13.00 -14.55
C LEU A 266 0.28 -13.92 -13.86
N ALA A 267 -0.07 -15.07 -14.44
CA ALA A 267 -1.13 -15.93 -13.89
C ALA A 267 -0.84 -16.43 -12.47
N GLY A 268 0.43 -16.78 -12.17
CA GLY A 268 0.84 -17.34 -10.88
C GLY A 268 0.72 -16.40 -9.68
N ILE A 269 0.49 -15.10 -9.89
CA ILE A 269 0.35 -14.09 -8.83
C ILE A 269 -1.06 -13.52 -8.71
N ARG A 270 -2.05 -13.98 -9.48
CA ARG A 270 -3.42 -13.43 -9.42
C ARG A 270 -4.05 -13.53 -8.02
N ALA A 271 -3.66 -14.54 -7.23
CA ALA A 271 -4.11 -14.72 -5.85
C ALA A 271 -3.40 -13.81 -4.83
N SER A 272 -2.29 -13.15 -5.19
CA SER A 272 -1.49 -12.30 -4.29
C SER A 272 -1.36 -10.84 -4.74
N ALA A 273 -1.35 -10.60 -6.06
CA ALA A 273 -1.06 -9.30 -6.65
C ALA A 273 -2.26 -8.37 -6.60
N VAL A 274 -2.13 -7.29 -5.83
CA VAL A 274 -3.17 -6.27 -5.70
C VAL A 274 -3.03 -5.13 -6.69
N VAL A 275 -1.83 -4.85 -7.20
CA VAL A 275 -1.58 -3.78 -8.17
C VAL A 275 -0.53 -4.19 -9.20
N VAL A 276 -0.85 -3.96 -10.47
CA VAL A 276 0.12 -4.00 -11.57
C VAL A 276 0.22 -2.61 -12.19
N THR A 277 1.44 -2.07 -12.31
CA THR A 277 1.71 -0.78 -12.94
C THR A 277 2.52 -1.02 -14.22
N LEU A 278 1.96 -0.57 -15.34
CA LEU A 278 2.57 -0.61 -16.66
C LEU A 278 3.11 0.78 -16.99
N ALA A 279 4.40 1.00 -16.71
CA ALA A 279 5.16 2.13 -17.26
C ALA A 279 5.65 1.75 -18.66
N ALA A 280 4.70 1.45 -19.55
CA ALA A 280 4.93 1.20 -20.96
C ALA A 280 3.95 2.03 -21.78
N CYS A 281 4.48 2.80 -22.73
CA CYS A 281 3.70 3.67 -23.61
C CYS A 281 2.59 2.86 -24.30
N ASP A 282 1.41 3.45 -24.46
CA ASP A 282 0.27 2.81 -25.14
C ASP A 282 -0.23 1.50 -24.50
N ALA A 283 0.21 1.11 -23.30
CA ALA A 283 -0.26 -0.10 -22.64
C ALA A 283 -1.76 -0.05 -22.26
N GLY A 284 -2.33 1.14 -22.14
CA GLY A 284 -3.77 1.38 -21.99
C GLY A 284 -4.48 1.75 -23.29
N ASN A 285 -3.77 1.78 -24.43
CA ASN A 285 -4.30 2.25 -25.70
C ASN A 285 -5.28 1.23 -26.31
N GLN A 286 -6.52 1.65 -26.58
CA GLN A 286 -7.58 0.86 -27.20
C GLN A 286 -8.05 1.47 -28.52
N THR A 287 -7.14 2.15 -29.22
CA THR A 287 -7.46 2.80 -30.49
C THR A 287 -7.66 1.84 -31.64
N ASP A 288 -7.21 0.58 -31.56
CA ASP A 288 -7.44 -0.43 -32.59
C ASP A 288 -8.95 -0.64 -32.81
N THR A 289 -9.37 -0.66 -34.09
CA THR A 289 -10.77 -0.82 -34.50
C THR A 289 -11.12 -2.27 -34.83
N ILE A 290 -10.11 -3.11 -35.06
CA ILE A 290 -10.28 -4.52 -35.43
C ILE A 290 -10.36 -5.40 -34.18
N THR A 291 -9.50 -5.16 -33.18
CA THR A 291 -9.51 -5.87 -31.89
C THR A 291 -9.62 -4.90 -30.70
N PRO A 292 -10.74 -4.16 -30.59
CA PRO A 292 -10.85 -2.98 -29.74
C PRO A 292 -10.85 -3.29 -28.22
N GLU A 293 -11.10 -4.53 -27.83
CA GLU A 293 -11.19 -4.95 -26.41
C GLU A 293 -9.85 -5.36 -25.77
N LYS A 294 -8.68 -5.11 -26.39
CA LYS A 294 -7.45 -5.81 -25.96
C LYS A 294 -6.20 -4.95 -25.79
N SER A 295 -6.30 -3.83 -25.08
CA SER A 295 -5.07 -3.21 -24.56
C SER A 295 -4.41 -4.13 -23.52
N VAL A 296 -3.10 -3.97 -23.32
CA VAL A 296 -2.37 -4.71 -22.28
C VAL A 296 -3.06 -4.54 -20.92
N ALA A 297 -3.42 -3.31 -20.56
CA ALA A 297 -4.07 -3.01 -19.29
C ALA A 297 -5.44 -3.68 -19.14
N HIS A 298 -6.25 -3.66 -20.21
CA HIS A 298 -7.56 -4.30 -20.23
C HIS A 298 -7.43 -5.83 -20.08
N GLU A 299 -6.57 -6.47 -20.87
CA GLU A 299 -6.35 -7.91 -20.85
C GLU A 299 -5.87 -8.38 -19.46
N LEU A 300 -4.92 -7.66 -18.86
CA LEU A 300 -4.46 -7.94 -17.50
C LEU A 300 -5.59 -7.82 -16.47
N HIS A 301 -6.43 -6.80 -16.58
CA HIS A 301 -7.57 -6.62 -15.67
C HIS A 301 -8.59 -7.75 -15.81
N VAL A 302 -9.02 -8.05 -17.04
CA VAL A 302 -9.94 -9.16 -17.35
C VAL A 302 -9.41 -10.51 -16.87
N SER A 303 -8.08 -10.69 -16.88
CA SER A 303 -7.43 -11.90 -16.39
C SER A 303 -7.59 -12.15 -14.88
N GLY A 304 -8.05 -11.15 -14.11
CA GLY A 304 -8.34 -11.24 -12.68
C GLY A 304 -7.49 -10.34 -11.79
N LEU A 305 -6.65 -9.46 -12.36
CA LEU A 305 -5.86 -8.50 -11.59
C LEU A 305 -6.74 -7.30 -11.18
N PRO A 306 -6.91 -7.01 -9.88
CA PRO A 306 -7.92 -6.06 -9.42
C PRO A 306 -7.57 -4.61 -9.76
N VAL A 307 -6.28 -4.25 -9.79
CA VAL A 307 -5.82 -2.91 -10.15
C VAL A 307 -4.73 -3.00 -11.21
N VAL A 308 -4.97 -2.36 -12.35
CA VAL A 308 -3.98 -2.20 -13.42
C VAL A 308 -3.88 -0.73 -13.81
N VAL A 309 -2.70 -0.14 -13.63
CA VAL A 309 -2.40 1.26 -13.97
C VAL A 309 -1.56 1.29 -15.24
N ALA A 310 -1.96 2.10 -16.21
CA ALA A 310 -1.29 2.18 -17.50
C ALA A 310 -1.43 3.57 -18.13
N SER A 311 -0.92 3.76 -19.35
CA SER A 311 -1.07 5.00 -20.10
C SER A 311 -1.66 4.75 -21.49
N GLN A 312 -2.60 5.60 -21.92
CA GLN A 312 -3.21 5.55 -23.26
C GLN A 312 -2.31 6.13 -24.35
N LEU A 313 -1.49 7.12 -23.98
CA LEU A 313 -0.51 7.78 -24.83
C LEU A 313 0.90 7.54 -24.25
N PRO A 314 1.97 7.80 -25.02
CA PRO A 314 3.32 7.82 -24.49
C PRO A 314 3.44 8.78 -23.28
N LEU A 315 4.20 8.38 -22.27
CA LEU A 315 4.53 9.24 -21.14
C LEU A 315 5.91 9.87 -21.36
N THR A 316 6.10 11.09 -20.86
CA THR A 316 7.44 11.66 -20.70
C THR A 316 8.21 10.90 -19.62
N ILE A 317 9.55 10.96 -19.69
CA ILE A 317 10.41 10.41 -18.61
C ILE A 317 10.06 11.09 -17.28
N SER A 318 9.96 12.43 -17.26
CA SER A 318 9.63 13.21 -16.07
C SER A 318 8.26 12.82 -15.48
N GLY A 319 7.23 12.69 -16.32
CA GLY A 319 5.91 12.29 -15.87
C GLY A 319 5.85 10.84 -15.38
N SER A 320 6.54 9.91 -16.04
CA SER A 320 6.64 8.52 -15.53
C SER A 320 7.32 8.45 -14.15
N ASN A 321 8.36 9.26 -13.92
CA ASN A 321 9.02 9.40 -12.63
C ASN A 321 8.10 10.00 -11.56
N ILE A 322 7.33 11.04 -11.92
CA ILE A 322 6.33 11.67 -11.02
C ILE A 322 5.26 10.65 -10.64
N LEU A 323 4.72 9.93 -11.63
CA LEU A 323 3.70 8.90 -11.42
C LEU A 323 4.19 7.85 -10.44
N VAL A 324 5.35 7.22 -10.69
CA VAL A 324 5.84 6.13 -9.83
C VAL A 324 6.14 6.62 -8.43
N ARG A 325 6.86 7.75 -8.28
CA ARG A 325 7.17 8.32 -6.96
C ARG A 325 5.90 8.62 -6.18
N ARG A 326 4.93 9.31 -6.79
CA ARG A 326 3.73 9.73 -6.06
C ARG A 326 2.79 8.57 -5.77
N PHE A 327 2.51 7.74 -6.78
CA PHE A 327 1.59 6.63 -6.67
C PHE A 327 2.07 5.61 -5.63
N TYR A 328 3.32 5.12 -5.72
CA TYR A 328 3.82 4.12 -4.79
C TYR A 328 4.04 4.66 -3.38
N HIS A 329 4.44 5.92 -3.22
CA HIS A 329 4.49 6.56 -1.91
C HIS A 329 3.13 6.46 -1.23
N ASP A 330 2.07 6.95 -1.88
CA ASP A 330 0.74 6.98 -1.28
C ASP A 330 0.16 5.57 -1.06
N LEU A 331 0.36 4.69 -2.04
CA LEU A 331 -0.15 3.32 -2.01
C LEU A 331 0.45 2.50 -0.87
N LEU A 332 1.77 2.51 -0.72
CA LEU A 332 2.47 1.72 0.30
C LEU A 332 2.29 2.30 1.70
N GLU A 333 2.08 3.62 1.80
CA GLU A 333 1.67 4.29 3.03
C GLU A 333 0.21 3.96 3.44
N GLY A 334 -0.48 3.11 2.67
CA GLY A 334 -1.82 2.58 2.97
C GLY A 334 -2.95 3.53 2.61
N CYS A 335 -2.72 4.50 1.72
CA CYS A 335 -3.82 5.29 1.18
C CYS A 335 -4.69 4.46 0.24
N ASP A 336 -5.96 4.85 0.13
CA ASP A 336 -6.87 4.30 -0.88
C ASP A 336 -6.25 4.44 -2.28
N VAL A 337 -6.23 3.36 -3.05
CA VAL A 337 -5.62 3.33 -4.39
C VAL A 337 -6.22 4.38 -5.33
N ARG A 338 -7.51 4.70 -5.17
CA ARG A 338 -8.21 5.73 -5.94
C ARG A 338 -7.70 7.13 -5.57
N SER A 339 -7.43 7.35 -4.28
CA SER A 339 -6.78 8.58 -3.79
C SER A 339 -5.33 8.69 -4.28
N ALA A 340 -4.59 7.58 -4.33
CA ALA A 340 -3.23 7.55 -4.86
C ALA A 340 -3.20 7.89 -6.37
N LEU A 341 -4.13 7.32 -7.16
CA LEU A 341 -4.30 7.66 -8.58
C LEU A 341 -4.66 9.13 -8.78
N HIS A 342 -5.61 9.64 -7.99
CA HIS A 342 -6.01 11.05 -8.03
C HIS A 342 -4.83 11.98 -7.79
N ARG A 343 -4.10 11.79 -6.70
CA ARG A 343 -2.98 12.68 -6.32
C ARG A 343 -1.81 12.58 -7.28
N ALA A 344 -1.54 11.41 -7.85
CA ALA A 344 -0.58 11.28 -8.94
C ALA A 344 -1.00 12.10 -10.17
N ARG A 345 -2.29 12.07 -10.56
CA ARG A 345 -2.82 12.87 -11.67
C ARG A 345 -2.76 14.38 -11.38
N VAL A 346 -3.11 14.80 -10.16
CA VAL A 346 -2.99 16.20 -9.73
C VAL A 346 -1.55 16.67 -9.85
N GLU A 347 -0.59 15.91 -9.33
CA GLU A 347 0.82 16.30 -9.36
C GLU A 347 1.41 16.32 -10.77
N LEU A 348 0.99 15.40 -11.66
CA LEU A 348 1.32 15.45 -13.08
C LEU A 348 0.80 16.73 -13.75
N TYR A 349 -0.40 17.16 -13.39
CA TYR A 349 -0.98 18.40 -13.91
C TYR A 349 -0.29 19.64 -13.35
N GLU A 350 -0.01 19.69 -12.05
CA GLU A 350 0.72 20.78 -11.40
C GLU A 350 2.11 20.96 -12.02
N ARG A 351 2.78 19.87 -12.36
CA ARG A 351 4.11 19.85 -13.00
C ARG A 351 4.06 19.66 -14.52
N ARG A 352 2.97 20.08 -15.16
CA ARG A 352 2.77 19.97 -16.62
C ARG A 352 3.84 20.68 -17.47
N GLU A 353 4.55 21.66 -16.92
CA GLU A 353 5.70 22.26 -17.60
C GLU A 353 6.83 21.25 -17.84
N GLU A 354 6.98 20.26 -16.95
CA GLU A 354 7.98 19.19 -17.04
C GLU A 354 7.39 17.90 -17.62
N ALA A 355 6.14 17.58 -17.26
CA ALA A 355 5.46 16.32 -17.59
C ALA A 355 4.52 16.42 -18.81
N GLY A 356 4.39 17.59 -19.42
CA GLY A 356 3.49 17.82 -20.53
C GLY A 356 2.04 17.50 -20.20
N HIS A 357 1.42 16.65 -21.02
CA HIS A 357 0.02 16.25 -20.89
C HIS A 357 -0.12 14.81 -20.37
N ASP A 358 0.90 14.30 -19.67
CA ASP A 358 0.90 12.94 -19.12
C ASP A 358 -0.29 12.68 -18.16
N TRP A 359 -0.78 13.73 -17.49
CA TRP A 359 -1.97 13.68 -16.62
C TRP A 359 -3.24 13.15 -17.35
N LEU A 360 -3.36 13.42 -18.65
CA LEU A 360 -4.48 12.97 -19.49
C LEU A 360 -4.32 11.50 -19.89
N SER A 361 -3.08 11.03 -20.00
CA SER A 361 -2.74 9.71 -20.52
C SER A 361 -2.93 8.59 -19.50
N VAL A 362 -2.73 8.88 -18.20
CA VAL A 362 -2.78 7.86 -17.14
C VAL A 362 -4.20 7.33 -16.94
N VAL A 363 -4.38 6.02 -17.05
CA VAL A 363 -5.64 5.30 -16.81
C VAL A 363 -5.47 4.25 -15.72
N GLY A 364 -6.54 3.98 -14.97
CA GLY A 364 -6.56 2.97 -13.93
C GLY A 364 -7.77 2.06 -14.07
N TYR A 365 -7.54 0.79 -14.39
CA TYR A 365 -8.53 -0.27 -14.26
C TYR A 365 -8.60 -0.70 -12.80
N VAL A 366 -9.78 -0.62 -12.17
CA VAL A 366 -9.94 -0.79 -10.73
C VAL A 366 -11.21 -1.55 -10.39
N GLU A 367 -11.03 -2.71 -9.76
CA GLU A 367 -12.09 -3.51 -9.18
C GLU A 367 -11.75 -3.90 -7.73
N LEU A 368 -12.32 -3.14 -6.80
CA LEU A 368 -12.09 -3.31 -5.37
C LEU A 368 -13.20 -4.16 -4.75
N ARG A 369 -12.86 -4.91 -3.70
CA ARG A 369 -13.85 -5.69 -2.92
C ARG A 369 -14.89 -4.77 -2.28
N GLU A 370 -16.08 -5.32 -2.04
CA GLU A 370 -17.05 -4.67 -1.17
C GLU A 370 -16.45 -4.47 0.24
N GLY A 371 -16.78 -3.35 0.88
CA GLY A 371 -16.19 -2.97 2.18
C GLY A 371 -14.69 -2.63 2.12
N TYR A 372 -14.14 -2.32 0.93
CA TYR A 372 -12.70 -2.02 0.78
C TYR A 372 -12.19 -0.95 1.75
N ALA A 373 -12.97 0.09 2.04
CA ALA A 373 -12.55 1.16 2.95
C ALA A 373 -12.30 0.62 4.39
N ASP A 374 -13.24 -0.17 4.91
CA ASP A 374 -13.13 -0.76 6.25
C ASP A 374 -11.98 -1.77 6.29
N PHE A 375 -11.88 -2.60 5.26
CA PHE A 375 -10.79 -3.57 5.12
C PHE A 375 -9.42 -2.90 5.01
N LEU A 376 -9.31 -1.81 4.25
CA LEU A 376 -8.06 -1.06 4.10
C LEU A 376 -7.64 -0.42 5.42
N GLN A 377 -8.59 0.05 6.24
CA GLN A 377 -8.27 0.59 7.57
C GLN A 377 -7.57 -0.45 8.44
N GLU A 378 -8.11 -1.67 8.52
CA GLU A 378 -7.49 -2.77 9.28
C GLU A 378 -6.09 -3.11 8.75
N ILE A 379 -5.95 -3.28 7.43
CA ILE A 379 -4.65 -3.61 6.82
C ILE A 379 -3.63 -2.48 7.01
N ARG A 380 -4.06 -1.21 6.92
CA ARG A 380 -3.18 -0.05 7.08
C ARG A 380 -2.53 -0.07 8.46
N LEU A 381 -3.28 -0.38 9.52
CA LEU A 381 -2.77 -0.49 10.88
C LEU A 381 -1.73 -1.60 11.00
N LYS A 382 -2.06 -2.81 10.54
CA LYS A 382 -1.15 -3.97 10.52
C LYS A 382 0.11 -3.72 9.67
N SER A 383 -0.02 -2.95 8.59
CA SER A 383 1.12 -2.58 7.75
C SER A 383 2.05 -1.57 8.42
N GLN A 384 1.50 -0.58 9.14
CA GLN A 384 2.30 0.35 9.93
C GLN A 384 3.11 -0.39 11.00
N LEU A 385 2.54 -1.40 11.65
CA LEU A 385 3.30 -2.25 12.58
C LEU A 385 4.47 -2.97 11.94
N ALA A 386 4.22 -3.67 10.84
CA ALA A 386 5.27 -4.40 10.17
C ALA A 386 6.43 -3.47 9.78
N SER A 387 6.13 -2.21 9.46
CA SER A 387 7.14 -1.19 9.19
C SER A 387 7.93 -0.78 10.44
N LEU A 388 7.27 -0.64 11.60
CA LEU A 388 7.92 -0.31 12.86
C LEU A 388 8.83 -1.43 13.37
N GLU A 389 8.40 -2.69 13.25
CA GLU A 389 9.21 -3.87 13.55
C GLU A 389 10.51 -3.85 12.74
N ASN A 390 10.41 -3.55 11.44
CA ASN A 390 11.57 -3.46 10.57
C ASN A 390 12.49 -2.27 10.93
N LEU A 391 11.93 -1.10 11.23
CA LEU A 391 12.72 0.06 11.67
C LEU A 391 13.46 -0.22 12.99
N ARG A 392 12.86 -0.98 13.92
CA ARG A 392 13.55 -1.46 15.13
C ARG A 392 14.74 -2.35 14.76
N ASP A 393 14.50 -3.39 13.97
CA ASP A 393 15.55 -4.36 13.63
C ASP A 393 16.73 -3.68 12.91
N ARG A 394 16.43 -2.66 12.10
CA ARG A 394 17.43 -1.80 11.48
C ARG A 394 18.19 -0.95 12.49
N ALA A 395 17.50 -0.38 13.48
CA ALA A 395 18.15 0.37 14.56
C ALA A 395 19.12 -0.52 15.35
N GLU A 396 18.68 -1.72 15.75
CA GLU A 396 19.49 -2.68 16.49
C GLU A 396 20.69 -3.18 15.68
N MET A 397 20.52 -3.43 14.38
CA MET A 397 21.63 -3.84 13.52
C MET A 397 22.64 -2.70 13.33
N ALA A 398 22.14 -1.49 13.03
CA ALA A 398 22.98 -0.30 12.91
C ALA A 398 23.77 -0.03 14.21
N ALA A 399 23.15 -0.23 15.37
CA ALA A 399 23.79 -0.15 16.67
C ALA A 399 24.93 -1.16 16.83
N LYS A 400 24.67 -2.44 16.50
CA LYS A 400 25.67 -3.53 16.59
C LYS A 400 26.85 -3.33 15.63
N GLU A 401 26.58 -2.78 14.45
CA GLU A 401 27.59 -2.54 13.42
C GLU A 401 28.37 -1.22 13.62
N GLY A 402 28.01 -0.41 14.63
CA GLY A 402 28.65 0.87 14.88
C GLY A 402 28.37 1.91 13.78
N ALA A 403 27.15 1.91 13.24
CA ALA A 403 26.72 2.84 12.20
C ALA A 403 26.86 4.31 12.64
N ASP A 404 27.08 5.19 11.67
CA ASP A 404 27.24 6.62 11.90
C ASP A 404 25.93 7.27 12.43
N SER A 405 26.10 8.38 13.16
CA SER A 405 25.05 9.19 13.77
C SER A 405 23.97 9.60 12.76
N GLU A 406 24.33 9.88 11.51
CA GLU A 406 23.37 10.23 10.45
C GLU A 406 22.36 9.11 10.16
N VAL A 407 22.82 7.84 10.14
CA VAL A 407 21.96 6.67 9.89
C VAL A 407 20.97 6.48 11.04
N LEU A 408 21.46 6.59 12.28
CA LEU A 408 20.63 6.48 13.48
C LEU A 408 19.64 7.64 13.58
N ALA A 409 20.04 8.85 13.20
CA ALA A 409 19.15 10.02 13.15
C ALA A 409 18.04 9.87 12.08
N ALA A 410 18.37 9.29 10.93
CA ALA A 410 17.38 8.97 9.90
C ALA A 410 16.36 7.93 10.38
N ILE A 411 16.82 6.87 11.06
CA ILE A 411 15.93 5.85 11.65
C ILE A 411 15.03 6.47 12.75
N ARG A 412 15.60 7.30 13.64
CA ARG A 412 14.85 8.05 14.66
C ARG A 412 13.76 8.91 14.02
N THR A 413 14.08 9.65 12.96
CA THR A 413 13.12 10.47 12.21
C THR A 413 12.01 9.63 11.58
N ALA A 414 12.37 8.48 10.99
CA ALA A 414 11.42 7.56 10.39
C ALA A 414 10.45 6.96 11.44
N LEU A 415 10.96 6.57 12.61
CA LEU A 415 10.14 6.09 13.73
C LEU A 415 9.14 7.15 14.20
N LYS A 416 9.61 8.38 14.46
CA LYS A 416 8.74 9.50 14.89
C LYS A 416 7.60 9.76 13.91
N ARG A 417 7.90 9.84 12.62
CA ARG A 417 6.89 10.03 11.56
C ARG A 417 5.86 8.90 11.52
N ARG A 418 6.26 7.66 11.83
CA ARG A 418 5.33 6.51 11.87
C ARG A 418 4.47 6.53 13.12
N ILE A 419 5.04 6.89 14.26
CA ILE A 419 4.29 7.07 15.51
C ILE A 419 3.20 8.13 15.32
N GLU A 420 3.55 9.31 14.82
CA GLU A 420 2.58 10.38 14.53
C GLU A 420 1.47 9.92 13.57
N ARG A 421 1.83 9.12 12.56
CA ARG A 421 0.85 8.55 11.62
C ARG A 421 -0.10 7.55 12.28
N LEU A 422 0.41 6.72 13.18
CA LEU A 422 -0.39 5.78 13.98
C LEU A 422 -1.32 6.52 14.94
N GLU A 423 -0.87 7.61 15.56
CA GLU A 423 -1.70 8.47 16.41
C GLU A 423 -2.86 9.11 15.63
N ASN A 424 -2.58 9.64 14.44
CA ASN A 424 -3.61 10.18 13.55
C ASN A 424 -4.62 9.09 13.16
N LEU A 425 -4.15 7.90 12.78
CA LEU A 425 -5.00 6.75 12.46
C LEU A 425 -5.86 6.30 13.65
N LEU A 426 -5.31 6.31 14.86
CA LEU A 426 -6.03 6.04 16.10
C LEU A 426 -7.17 7.03 16.30
N SER A 427 -6.93 8.32 16.07
CA SER A 427 -7.96 9.37 16.21
C SER A 427 -9.12 9.22 15.23
N GLU A 428 -8.86 8.61 14.06
CA GLU A 428 -9.85 8.34 13.01
C GLU A 428 -10.61 7.03 13.24
N THR A 429 -10.10 6.13 14.11
CA THR A 429 -10.64 4.80 14.30
C THR A 429 -11.84 4.81 15.26
N ARG A 430 -12.98 4.26 14.82
CA ARG A 430 -14.23 4.27 15.59
C ARG A 430 -14.55 2.94 16.29
N GLY A 431 -13.86 1.84 15.98
CA GLY A 431 -14.12 0.51 16.53
C GLY A 431 -13.30 0.20 17.79
N GLY A 432 -13.96 -0.26 18.87
CA GLY A 432 -13.32 -0.53 20.17
C GLY A 432 -12.15 -1.54 20.10
N ALA A 433 -12.36 -2.72 19.52
CA ALA A 433 -11.31 -3.73 19.43
C ALA A 433 -10.10 -3.27 18.60
N ALA A 434 -10.34 -2.54 17.50
CA ALA A 434 -9.29 -1.95 16.69
C ALA A 434 -8.54 -0.85 17.46
N LEU A 435 -9.23 -0.02 18.24
CA LEU A 435 -8.61 0.99 19.10
C LEU A 435 -7.68 0.35 20.14
N ASP A 436 -8.09 -0.76 20.75
CA ASP A 436 -7.31 -1.44 21.80
C ASP A 436 -6.03 -2.07 21.24
N GLU A 437 -6.15 -2.79 20.11
CA GLU A 437 -5.00 -3.32 19.38
C GLU A 437 -4.04 -2.17 19.07
N ASN A 438 -4.53 -1.10 18.42
CA ASN A 438 -3.75 0.06 18.03
C ASN A 438 -3.05 0.79 19.17
N ARG A 439 -3.66 0.89 20.36
CA ARG A 439 -3.01 1.48 21.54
C ARG A 439 -1.83 0.63 22.00
N GLY A 440 -1.96 -0.69 21.98
CA GLY A 440 -0.82 -1.60 22.21
C GLY A 440 0.29 -1.40 21.18
N LEU A 441 -0.06 -1.16 19.92
CA LEU A 441 0.88 -0.89 18.83
C LEU A 441 1.62 0.44 19.01
N LEU A 442 0.91 1.48 19.43
CA LEU A 442 1.50 2.78 19.72
C LEU A 442 2.45 2.69 20.92
N GLY A 443 2.04 2.02 22.00
CA GLY A 443 2.90 1.79 23.16
C GLY A 443 4.14 0.98 22.80
N SER A 444 3.98 0.01 21.90
CA SER A 444 5.06 -0.75 21.31
C SER A 444 6.03 0.17 20.56
N ALA A 445 5.54 1.01 19.65
CA ALA A 445 6.34 1.94 18.85
C ALA A 445 7.14 2.95 19.69
N GLU A 446 6.47 3.60 20.65
CA GLU A 446 7.07 4.56 21.58
C GLU A 446 8.17 3.93 22.43
N LYS A 447 7.97 2.69 22.89
CA LYS A 447 9.01 1.94 23.61
C LYS A 447 10.28 1.74 22.76
N ARG A 448 10.14 1.50 21.44
CA ARG A 448 11.32 1.38 20.54
C ARG A 448 12.00 2.72 20.31
N LEU A 449 11.23 3.80 20.13
CA LEU A 449 11.81 5.14 20.02
C LEU A 449 12.61 5.49 21.27
N ALA A 450 12.05 5.19 22.45
CA ALA A 450 12.71 5.43 23.71
C ALA A 450 14.03 4.64 23.84
N GLU A 451 14.02 3.36 23.47
CA GLU A 451 15.20 2.47 23.51
C GLU A 451 16.31 2.98 22.58
N LEU A 452 15.96 3.35 21.34
CA LEU A 452 16.90 3.96 20.39
C LEU A 452 17.52 5.25 20.94
N CYS A 453 16.70 6.14 21.47
CA CYS A 453 17.18 7.40 22.06
C CYS A 453 18.09 7.16 23.26
N PHE A 454 17.74 6.21 24.14
CA PHE A 454 18.55 5.89 25.31
C PHE A 454 19.95 5.40 24.96
N HIS A 455 20.05 4.41 24.05
CA HIS A 455 21.32 3.77 23.74
C HIS A 455 22.24 4.63 22.85
N HIS A 456 21.65 5.45 21.97
CA HIS A 456 22.41 6.10 20.89
C HIS A 456 22.46 7.63 20.97
N PHE A 457 21.53 8.27 21.68
CA PHE A 457 21.46 9.72 21.80
C PHE A 457 21.65 10.12 23.27
N LYS A 458 22.92 10.21 23.67
CA LYS A 458 23.36 10.43 25.06
C LYS A 458 23.39 11.92 25.47
N ASP A 459 23.04 12.81 24.55
CA ASP A 459 22.86 14.23 24.85
C ASP A 459 21.59 14.46 25.67
N GLU A 460 21.49 15.60 26.37
CA GLU A 460 20.34 15.92 27.21
C GLU A 460 19.01 15.85 26.46
N ALA A 461 19.00 16.24 25.18
CA ALA A 461 17.81 16.17 24.35
C ALA A 461 17.41 14.72 24.01
N GLY A 462 18.37 13.85 23.68
CA GLY A 462 18.13 12.43 23.44
C GLY A 462 17.62 11.70 24.68
N GLN A 463 18.22 11.97 25.85
CA GLN A 463 17.78 11.39 27.12
C GLN A 463 16.38 11.85 27.51
N ARG A 464 16.08 13.15 27.35
CA ARG A 464 14.73 13.69 27.58
C ARG A 464 13.71 13.02 26.66
N GLU A 465 14.00 12.92 25.37
CA GLU A 465 13.08 12.28 24.43
C GLU A 465 12.87 10.80 24.73
N SER A 466 13.91 10.09 25.17
CA SER A 466 13.80 8.70 25.64
C SER A 466 12.80 8.58 26.79
N GLN A 467 12.93 9.45 27.79
CA GLN A 467 12.06 9.44 28.96
C GLN A 467 10.60 9.83 28.62
N GLU A 468 10.40 10.82 27.78
CA GLU A 468 9.08 11.22 27.28
C GLU A 468 8.42 10.09 26.47
N ALA A 469 9.17 9.42 25.60
CA ALA A 469 8.68 8.28 24.83
C ALA A 469 8.33 7.08 25.73
N LEU A 470 9.08 6.80 26.79
CA LEU A 470 8.70 5.79 27.80
C LEU A 470 7.38 6.13 28.50
N GLN A 471 7.15 7.40 28.84
CA GLN A 471 5.90 7.83 29.47
C GLN A 471 4.71 7.65 28.51
N ARG A 472 4.85 8.06 27.25
CA ARG A 472 3.83 7.83 26.21
C ARG A 472 3.58 6.35 25.96
N ALA A 473 4.64 5.52 25.99
CA ALA A 473 4.52 4.08 25.89
C ALA A 473 3.69 3.48 27.04
N ARG A 474 4.03 3.86 28.29
CA ARG A 474 3.31 3.43 29.50
C ARG A 474 1.83 3.79 29.40
N ASP A 475 1.53 5.04 29.03
CA ASP A 475 0.16 5.55 28.97
C ASP A 475 -0.66 4.86 27.87
N SER A 476 -0.05 4.58 26.71
CA SER A 476 -0.69 3.84 25.62
C SER A 476 -1.02 2.41 26.03
N TYR A 477 -0.09 1.69 26.67
CA TYR A 477 -0.35 0.35 27.19
C TYR A 477 -1.39 0.34 28.31
N ARG A 478 -1.39 1.35 29.19
CA ARG A 478 -2.40 1.51 30.23
C ARG A 478 -3.80 1.63 29.62
N LEU A 479 -3.96 2.53 28.66
CA LEU A 479 -5.24 2.74 27.96
C LEU A 479 -5.69 1.50 27.17
N ALA A 480 -4.75 0.73 26.60
CA ALA A 480 -5.07 -0.54 25.95
C ALA A 480 -5.54 -1.59 26.96
N PHE A 481 -4.87 -1.68 28.11
CA PHE A 481 -5.18 -2.65 29.15
C PHE A 481 -6.49 -2.34 29.89
N GLU A 482 -6.75 -1.07 30.20
CA GLU A 482 -8.01 -0.63 30.83
C GLU A 482 -9.21 -0.91 29.92
N ALA A 483 -9.04 -0.79 28.60
CA ALA A 483 -10.10 -1.06 27.64
C ALA A 483 -10.31 -2.56 27.39
N ASN A 484 -9.24 -3.36 27.40
CA ASN A 484 -9.31 -4.82 27.33
C ASN A 484 -8.46 -5.50 28.43
N PRO A 485 -9.01 -5.66 29.65
CA PRO A 485 -8.29 -6.28 30.76
C PRO A 485 -7.94 -7.76 30.55
N SER A 486 -8.56 -8.42 29.57
CA SER A 486 -8.25 -9.80 29.22
C SER A 486 -6.98 -9.93 28.36
N HIS A 487 -6.51 -8.83 27.77
CA HIS A 487 -5.28 -8.82 26.98
C HIS A 487 -4.06 -8.64 27.88
N HIS A 488 -3.58 -9.76 28.45
CA HIS A 488 -2.52 -9.78 29.45
C HIS A 488 -1.22 -9.08 28.99
N TRP A 489 -0.92 -9.13 27.70
CA TRP A 489 0.29 -8.52 27.14
C TRP A 489 0.32 -6.99 27.35
N SER A 490 -0.80 -6.29 27.09
CA SER A 490 -0.86 -4.85 27.35
C SER A 490 -0.68 -4.54 28.83
N GLY A 491 -1.26 -5.37 29.70
CA GLY A 491 -1.18 -5.23 31.15
C GLY A 491 0.25 -5.37 31.68
N VAL A 492 0.96 -6.44 31.31
CA VAL A 492 2.35 -6.64 31.76
C VAL A 492 3.28 -5.55 31.24
N GLN A 493 3.10 -5.08 30.00
CA GLN A 493 3.90 -3.99 29.44
C GLN A 493 3.67 -2.67 30.18
N TYR A 494 2.41 -2.34 30.49
CA TYR A 494 2.09 -1.19 31.32
C TYR A 494 2.75 -1.29 32.71
N LEU A 495 2.61 -2.42 33.38
CA LEU A 495 3.14 -2.63 34.74
C LEU A 495 4.67 -2.54 34.76
N ALA A 496 5.35 -3.15 33.79
CA ALA A 496 6.80 -3.08 33.64
C ALA A 496 7.30 -1.64 33.48
N LEU A 497 6.68 -0.89 32.56
CA LEU A 497 7.03 0.51 32.32
C LEU A 497 6.70 1.41 33.50
N HIS A 498 5.56 1.16 34.16
CA HIS A 498 5.19 1.89 35.38
C HIS A 498 6.22 1.66 36.47
N ALA A 499 6.59 0.41 36.75
CA ALA A 499 7.58 0.04 37.74
C ALA A 499 8.95 0.66 37.43
N ALA A 500 9.40 0.61 36.18
CA ALA A 500 10.65 1.23 35.77
C ALA A 500 10.63 2.75 36.02
N LEU A 501 9.53 3.43 35.69
CA LEU A 501 9.42 4.89 35.79
C LEU A 501 9.15 5.41 37.22
N THR A 502 8.48 4.63 38.07
CA THR A 502 7.99 5.10 39.39
C THR A 502 8.47 4.25 40.56
N GLY A 503 9.06 3.08 40.34
CA GLY A 503 9.44 2.14 41.40
C GLY A 503 8.23 1.42 42.03
N GLU A 504 7.03 1.61 41.49
CA GLU A 504 5.78 1.10 42.04
C GLU A 504 5.10 0.13 41.06
N VAL A 505 4.43 -0.87 41.61
CA VAL A 505 3.57 -1.79 40.85
C VAL A 505 2.16 -1.68 41.43
N ASN A 506 1.15 -1.48 40.58
CA ASN A 506 -0.24 -1.43 41.02
C ASN A 506 -0.76 -2.86 41.30
N PRO A 507 -1.15 -3.20 42.55
CA PRO A 507 -1.56 -4.56 42.91
C PRO A 507 -2.79 -5.07 42.16
N GLU A 508 -3.79 -4.21 41.93
CA GLU A 508 -5.05 -4.59 41.27
C GLU A 508 -4.84 -4.84 39.77
N HIS A 509 -4.10 -3.96 39.10
CA HIS A 509 -3.71 -4.15 37.71
C HIS A 509 -2.81 -5.38 37.54
N TRP A 510 -1.87 -5.60 38.45
CA TRP A 510 -1.02 -6.81 38.46
C TRP A 510 -1.86 -8.07 38.57
N LYS A 511 -2.78 -8.13 39.54
CA LYS A 511 -3.66 -9.29 39.73
C LYS A 511 -4.54 -9.57 38.52
N THR A 512 -5.04 -8.51 37.88
CA THR A 512 -5.84 -8.60 36.66
C THR A 512 -5.03 -9.17 35.51
N ALA A 513 -3.84 -8.63 35.24
CA ALA A 513 -2.94 -9.11 34.19
C ALA A 513 -2.48 -10.56 34.45
N TYR A 514 -2.19 -10.90 35.71
CA TYR A 514 -1.82 -12.25 36.13
C TYR A 514 -2.94 -13.26 35.87
N ARG A 515 -4.19 -12.94 36.25
CA ARG A 515 -5.33 -13.83 35.99
C ARG A 515 -5.62 -13.98 34.50
N ALA A 516 -5.52 -12.91 33.73
CA ALA A 516 -5.65 -12.97 32.27
C ALA A 516 -4.58 -13.90 31.66
N ALA A 517 -3.32 -13.76 32.07
CA ALA A 517 -2.23 -14.60 31.57
C ALA A 517 -2.37 -16.07 32.02
N GLU A 518 -2.83 -16.35 33.24
CA GLU A 518 -3.11 -17.72 33.70
C GLU A 518 -4.22 -18.40 32.89
N VAL A 519 -5.25 -17.65 32.48
CA VAL A 519 -6.30 -18.18 31.59
C VAL A 519 -5.72 -18.53 30.22
N ASP A 520 -4.91 -17.64 29.63
CA ASP A 520 -4.32 -17.87 28.32
C ASP A 520 -3.23 -18.95 28.34
N ARG A 521 -2.48 -19.08 29.43
CA ARG A 521 -1.50 -20.17 29.67
C ARG A 521 -2.10 -21.56 29.45
N GLN A 522 -3.38 -21.77 29.75
CA GLN A 522 -4.07 -23.05 29.54
C GLN A 522 -4.41 -23.33 28.07
N ARG A 523 -4.35 -22.33 27.19
CA ARG A 523 -4.69 -22.49 25.77
C ARG A 523 -3.51 -23.10 25.01
N PRO A 524 -3.70 -24.17 24.19
CA PRO A 524 -2.61 -24.92 23.56
C PRO A 524 -1.63 -24.10 22.72
N ASN A 525 -2.10 -23.01 22.11
CA ASN A 525 -1.34 -22.20 21.14
C ASN A 525 -0.88 -20.84 21.69
N GLU A 526 -1.10 -20.56 22.98
CA GLU A 526 -0.73 -19.29 23.62
C GLU A 526 0.55 -19.46 24.45
N PHE A 527 1.71 -19.23 23.82
CA PHE A 527 3.03 -19.33 24.45
C PHE A 527 3.49 -18.02 25.10
N TRP A 528 2.90 -16.90 24.70
CA TRP A 528 3.19 -15.56 25.20
C TRP A 528 2.73 -15.35 26.63
N ALA A 529 1.74 -16.13 27.07
CA ALA A 529 1.24 -16.16 28.43
C ALA A 529 2.36 -16.53 29.42
N GLN A 530 3.15 -17.57 29.15
CA GLN A 530 4.28 -17.94 30.01
C GLN A 530 5.32 -16.82 30.12
N GLY A 531 5.64 -16.14 29.01
CA GLY A 531 6.55 -14.99 29.03
C GLY A 531 6.02 -13.84 29.88
N SER A 532 4.72 -13.55 29.77
CA SER A 532 4.05 -12.53 30.58
C SER A 532 4.02 -12.92 32.06
N LEU A 533 3.74 -14.19 32.38
CA LEU A 533 3.73 -14.69 33.75
C LEU A 533 5.12 -14.68 34.39
N ALA A 534 6.17 -14.99 33.62
CA ALA A 534 7.54 -14.89 34.10
C ALA A 534 7.91 -13.45 34.46
N GLU A 535 7.52 -12.47 33.63
CA GLU A 535 7.73 -11.05 33.92
C GLU A 535 6.85 -10.55 35.09
N LEU A 536 5.59 -10.99 35.18
CA LEU A 536 4.73 -10.67 36.32
C LEU A 536 5.27 -11.25 37.63
N ALA A 537 5.83 -12.47 37.62
CA ALA A 537 6.51 -13.07 38.76
C ALA A 537 7.82 -12.34 39.12
N LEU A 538 8.49 -11.72 38.13
CA LEU A 538 9.63 -10.83 38.39
C LEU A 538 9.18 -9.54 39.07
N LEU A 539 8.09 -8.91 38.59
CA LEU A 539 7.49 -7.71 39.20
C LEU A 539 6.91 -7.99 40.60
N ASP A 540 6.44 -9.21 40.86
CA ASP A 540 5.93 -9.63 42.17
C ASP A 540 6.98 -9.52 43.29
N ARG A 541 8.28 -9.46 42.96
CA ARG A 541 9.33 -9.21 43.96
C ARG A 541 9.21 -7.84 44.64
N ILE A 542 8.50 -6.90 44.02
CA ILE A 542 8.16 -5.59 44.58
C ILE A 542 6.87 -5.67 45.42
N LEU A 543 5.90 -6.48 45.00
CA LEU A 543 4.56 -6.55 45.61
C LEU A 543 4.42 -7.54 46.76
N GLY A 544 5.04 -8.71 46.64
CA GLY A 544 4.91 -9.83 47.57
C GLY A 544 3.51 -10.47 47.59
N GLN A 545 2.79 -10.50 46.46
CA GLN A 545 1.46 -11.13 46.35
C GLN A 545 1.55 -12.65 46.17
N GLY A 546 2.64 -13.13 45.57
CA GLY A 546 2.86 -14.54 45.27
C GLY A 546 2.27 -14.98 43.93
N THR A 547 2.92 -15.97 43.31
CA THR A 547 2.55 -16.57 42.03
C THR A 547 2.50 -18.08 42.16
N ASP A 548 1.79 -18.76 41.24
CA ASP A 548 1.61 -20.21 41.26
C ASP A 548 2.91 -20.95 40.94
N LEU A 549 3.72 -20.40 40.02
CA LEU A 549 5.08 -20.85 39.71
C LEU A 549 6.07 -19.71 39.87
N SER A 550 7.34 -20.04 40.10
CA SER A 550 8.42 -19.06 40.00
C SER A 550 8.58 -18.57 38.55
N ALA A 551 9.19 -17.40 38.36
CA ALA A 551 9.53 -16.90 37.03
C ALA A 551 10.31 -17.95 36.20
N THR A 552 11.26 -18.65 36.82
CA THR A 552 11.98 -19.78 36.21
C THR A 552 11.03 -20.91 35.79
N GLY A 553 10.07 -21.27 36.64
CA GLY A 553 9.09 -22.33 36.35
C GLY A 553 8.26 -22.02 35.10
N TYR A 554 7.78 -20.77 34.97
CA TYR A 554 7.04 -20.33 33.78
C TYR A 554 7.89 -20.42 32.50
N LEU A 555 9.17 -20.04 32.56
CA LEU A 555 10.07 -20.11 31.41
C LEU A 555 10.44 -21.54 31.01
N VAL A 556 10.61 -22.44 31.98
CA VAL A 556 10.81 -23.86 31.71
C VAL A 556 9.59 -24.44 31.01
N GLU A 557 8.39 -24.15 31.51
CA GLU A 557 7.17 -24.60 30.85
C GLU A 557 7.04 -24.04 29.43
N MET A 558 7.39 -22.78 29.22
CA MET A 558 7.43 -22.18 27.89
C MET A 558 8.32 -22.98 26.93
N LYS A 559 9.52 -23.37 27.38
CA LYS A 559 10.44 -24.25 26.62
C LYS A 559 9.80 -25.58 26.29
N ASP A 560 9.24 -26.26 27.28
CA ASP A 560 8.65 -27.58 27.09
C ASP A 560 7.48 -27.54 26.10
N ARG A 561 6.64 -26.51 26.18
CA ARG A 561 5.50 -26.32 25.27
C ARG A 561 5.94 -26.03 23.83
N VAL A 562 6.94 -25.16 23.63
CA VAL A 562 7.44 -24.87 22.29
C VAL A 562 8.19 -26.07 21.71
N ALA A 563 8.97 -26.81 22.52
CA ALA A 563 9.66 -28.02 22.09
C ALA A 563 8.70 -29.15 21.69
N ALA A 564 7.50 -29.18 22.25
CA ALA A 564 6.45 -30.14 21.89
C ALA A 564 5.76 -29.84 20.55
N LEU A 565 6.02 -28.67 19.93
CA LEU A 565 5.42 -28.32 18.65
C LEU A 565 6.06 -29.08 17.49
N LYS A 566 5.21 -29.54 16.56
CA LYS A 566 5.66 -30.15 15.30
C LYS A 566 6.23 -29.14 14.31
N GLU A 567 5.80 -27.89 14.43
CA GLU A 567 6.21 -26.77 13.59
C GLU A 567 6.60 -25.60 14.50
N ALA A 568 7.65 -24.88 14.12
CA ALA A 568 8.07 -23.71 14.87
C ALA A 568 6.93 -22.66 14.92
N PRO A 569 6.72 -21.98 16.05
CA PRO A 569 5.70 -20.94 16.13
C PRO A 569 6.00 -19.83 15.12
N SER A 570 4.95 -19.26 14.53
CA SER A 570 5.04 -18.21 13.50
C SER A 570 5.74 -16.93 13.96
N HIS A 571 5.80 -16.73 15.28
CA HIS A 571 6.56 -15.68 15.96
C HIS A 571 7.52 -16.30 16.96
N ASN A 572 8.61 -15.61 17.31
CA ASN A 572 9.62 -16.10 18.25
C ASN A 572 9.34 -15.59 19.68
N PRO A 573 8.55 -16.31 20.51
CA PRO A 573 8.17 -15.82 21.82
C PRO A 573 9.37 -15.78 22.78
N PHE A 574 10.36 -16.68 22.63
CA PHE A 574 11.63 -16.63 23.40
C PHE A 574 12.40 -15.35 23.11
N GLY A 575 12.57 -15.01 21.83
CA GLY A 575 13.29 -13.80 21.44
C GLY A 575 12.66 -12.54 22.03
N SER A 576 11.33 -12.47 22.07
CA SER A 576 10.65 -11.31 22.67
C SER A 576 10.73 -11.28 24.19
N THR A 577 10.62 -12.43 24.88
CA THR A 577 10.80 -12.47 26.35
C THR A 577 12.25 -12.17 26.73
N ALA A 578 13.22 -12.67 25.97
CA ALA A 578 14.65 -12.35 26.16
C ALA A 578 14.89 -10.84 26.04
N LEU A 579 14.38 -10.23 24.97
CA LEU A 579 14.52 -8.79 24.75
C LEU A 579 13.89 -7.97 25.87
N GLN A 580 12.74 -8.41 26.39
CA GLN A 580 12.09 -7.74 27.51
C GLN A 580 12.91 -7.85 28.81
N LEU A 581 13.44 -9.03 29.13
CA LEU A 581 14.31 -9.23 30.29
C LEU A 581 15.62 -8.43 30.17
N GLN A 582 16.16 -8.30 28.96
CA GLN A 582 17.38 -7.51 28.70
C GLN A 582 17.20 -6.03 29.08
N ARG A 583 16.00 -5.47 28.95
CA ARG A 583 15.74 -4.08 29.35
C ARG A 583 15.98 -3.83 30.83
N TYR A 584 15.64 -4.79 31.70
CA TYR A 584 15.93 -4.70 33.13
C TYR A 584 17.44 -4.77 33.43
N LEU A 585 18.23 -5.36 32.54
CA LEU A 585 19.68 -5.51 32.70
C LEU A 585 20.47 -4.30 32.20
N ASP A 586 20.07 -3.73 31.07
CA ASP A 586 20.90 -2.76 30.37
C ASP A 586 20.35 -1.33 30.44
N TRP A 587 19.08 -1.17 30.78
CA TRP A 587 18.37 0.11 30.68
C TRP A 587 17.64 0.50 31.96
N TRP A 588 16.70 -0.32 32.42
CA TRP A 588 15.86 -0.03 33.60
C TRP A 588 16.59 -0.37 34.90
N ARG A 589 17.71 0.32 35.15
CA ARG A 589 18.52 0.16 36.35
C ARG A 589 18.46 1.37 37.26
N GLN A 590 18.70 1.13 38.54
CA GLN A 590 18.64 2.15 39.56
C GLN A 590 19.72 3.23 39.40
N ASP A 591 20.93 2.84 39.00
CA ASP A 591 22.02 3.78 38.71
C ASP A 591 21.79 4.64 37.46
N LEU A 592 20.82 4.27 36.63
CA LEU A 592 20.38 5.03 35.47
C LEU A 592 19.12 5.86 35.75
N GLY A 593 18.66 5.91 37.01
CA GLY A 593 17.51 6.72 37.44
C GLY A 593 16.15 6.03 37.31
N PHE A 594 16.11 4.71 37.07
CA PHE A 594 14.89 3.92 37.07
C PHE A 594 14.63 3.27 38.44
N PHE A 595 13.42 2.77 38.68
CA PHE A 595 13.00 2.22 39.97
C PHE A 595 13.28 3.15 41.17
N PRO A 596 12.83 4.43 41.14
CA PRO A 596 13.05 5.33 42.26
C PRO A 596 12.40 4.78 43.55
N GLY A 597 13.17 4.72 44.64
CA GLY A 597 12.66 4.27 45.95
C GLY A 597 12.54 2.75 46.15
N THR A 598 12.82 1.94 45.12
CA THR A 598 12.71 0.47 45.17
C THR A 598 13.96 -0.16 44.53
N PRO A 599 14.49 -1.30 45.01
CA PRO A 599 15.56 -1.99 44.30
C PRO A 599 15.16 -2.35 42.86
N ASP A 600 16.07 -2.17 41.90
CA ASP A 600 15.83 -2.64 40.54
C ASP A 600 15.80 -4.18 40.45
N LEU A 601 15.43 -4.68 39.27
CA LEU A 601 15.22 -6.09 39.03
C LEU A 601 16.35 -6.72 38.17
N ALA A 602 17.47 -6.01 37.99
CA ALA A 602 18.52 -6.39 37.04
C ALA A 602 19.11 -7.78 37.35
N SER A 603 19.53 -8.02 38.60
CA SER A 603 20.13 -9.30 39.01
C SER A 603 19.18 -10.48 38.74
N ALA A 604 17.92 -10.34 39.15
CA ALA A 604 16.89 -11.35 38.95
C ALA A 604 16.58 -11.59 37.45
N ALA A 605 16.49 -10.52 36.64
CA ALA A 605 16.30 -10.63 35.21
C ALA A 605 17.49 -11.30 34.50
N GLY A 606 18.72 -11.08 35.00
CA GLY A 606 19.94 -11.71 34.48
C GLY A 606 19.96 -13.22 34.60
N ASP A 607 19.50 -13.73 35.74
CA ASP A 607 19.39 -15.18 35.94
C ASP A 607 18.30 -15.81 35.06
N LEU A 608 17.21 -15.09 34.82
CA LEU A 608 16.17 -15.51 33.88
C LEU A 608 16.64 -15.44 32.42
N GLY A 609 17.43 -14.43 32.05
CA GLY A 609 17.97 -14.25 30.70
C GLY A 609 18.86 -15.41 30.26
N LYS A 610 19.70 -15.94 31.16
CA LYS A 610 20.52 -17.15 30.91
C LYS A 610 19.68 -18.38 30.56
N LEU A 611 18.44 -18.43 31.03
CA LEU A 611 17.52 -19.52 30.73
C LEU A 611 16.86 -19.36 29.36
N ILE A 612 16.71 -18.17 28.79
CA ILE A 612 15.97 -17.97 27.52
C ILE A 612 16.89 -17.82 26.30
N GLN A 613 18.21 -17.72 26.47
CA GLN A 613 19.11 -17.63 25.31
C GLN A 613 18.88 -18.80 24.32
N PRO A 614 18.96 -18.55 23.01
CA PRO A 614 18.85 -19.61 22.00
C PRO A 614 19.88 -20.69 22.35
N MET A 615 19.46 -21.97 22.39
CA MET A 615 20.45 -23.03 22.27
C MET A 615 21.03 -22.92 20.86
N ASP A 616 22.36 -22.88 20.77
CA ASP A 616 23.11 -22.89 19.51
C ASP A 616 22.68 -24.03 18.57
#